data_AF-A0A6N2RSH9-F1
#
_entry.id   AF-A0A6N2RSH9-F1
#
_cell.length_a   1.000
_cell.length_b   1.000
_cell.length_c   1.000
_cell.angle_alpha   90.00
_cell.angle_beta   90.00
_cell.angle_gamma   90.00
#
_symmetry.space_group_name_H-M   'P 1'
#
loop_
_entity.id
_entity.type
_entity.pdbx_description
1 polymer ?
#
loop_
_entity_poly.entity_id
_entity_poly.type
_entity_poly.pdbx_seq_one_letter_code
_entity_poly.pdbx_strand_id
1 'polypeptide(L)' 'MCLATVFKESDDSVIFKNVSRIDVDGDKVILRDIMGDERIVEGRILMVDLANSIVKLSCE' A
#
# COMPACT_ATOMS: atom_id res chain seq x y z
N MET A 1 10.32 12.26 6.48
CA MET A 1 9.33 11.21 6.72
C MET A 1 8.49 11.12 5.46
N CYS A 2 8.54 9.99 4.74
CA CYS A 2 7.82 9.81 3.49
C CYS A 2 6.58 8.96 3.77
N LEU A 3 5.40 9.40 3.30
CA LEU A 3 4.14 8.70 3.44
C LEU A 3 3.62 8.37 2.05
N ALA A 4 3.13 7.15 1.85
CA ALA A 4 2.66 6.71 0.55
C ALA A 4 1.13 6.68 0.45
N THR A 5 0.61 6.88 -0.76
CA THR A 5 -0.75 6.46 -1.11
C THR A 5 -0.66 5.12 -1.86
N VAL A 6 -1.46 4.16 -1.40
CA VAL A 6 -1.50 2.81 -1.96
C VAL A 6 -2.72 2.69 -2.86
N PHE A 7 -2.50 2.22 -4.07
CA PHE A 7 -3.53 2.07 -5.11
C PHE A 7 -3.68 0.62 -5.54
N LYS A 8 -4.89 0.26 -5.97
CA LYS A 8 -5.15 -0.98 -6.68
C LYS A 8 -4.73 -0.80 -8.13
N GLU A 9 -3.90 -1.70 -8.66
CA GLU A 9 -3.34 -1.52 -10.01
C GLU A 9 -4.39 -1.63 -11.12
N SER A 10 -5.44 -2.44 -10.93
CA SER A 10 -6.45 -2.70 -11.96
C SER A 10 -7.26 -1.46 -12.37
N ASP A 11 -7.49 -0.52 -11.45
CA ASP A 11 -8.40 0.61 -11.65
C ASP A 11 -7.91 1.92 -11.01
N ASP A 12 -6.70 1.95 -10.46
CA ASP A 12 -6.12 3.08 -9.74
C ASP A 12 -7.02 3.62 -8.60
N SER A 13 -7.88 2.77 -8.02
CA SER A 13 -8.62 3.11 -6.81
C SER A 13 -7.69 3.19 -5.60
N VAL A 14 -7.96 4.14 -4.71
CA VAL A 14 -7.18 4.31 -3.48
C VAL A 14 -7.55 3.22 -2.47
N ILE A 15 -6.56 2.43 -2.08
CA ILE A 15 -6.69 1.41 -1.02
C ILE A 15 -6.47 2.07 0.34
N PHE A 16 -5.39 2.83 0.51
CA PHE A 16 -5.06 3.44 1.79
C PHE A 16 -4.15 4.66 1.61
N LYS A 17 -4.31 5.67 2.47
CA LYS A 17 -3.56 6.94 2.43
C LYS A 17 -2.67 7.07 3.65
N ASN A 18 -1.66 7.94 3.56
CA ASN A 18 -0.75 8.26 4.66
C ASN A 18 -0.05 7.02 5.23
N VAL A 19 0.21 6.03 4.38
CA VAL A 19 0.83 4.77 4.78
C VAL A 19 2.28 5.05 5.17
N SER A 20 2.59 4.75 6.42
CA SER A 20 3.91 4.95 7.03
C SER A 20 4.76 3.67 6.97
N ARG A 21 4.12 2.50 6.92
CA ARG A 21 4.78 1.20 6.89
C ARG A 21 3.97 0.19 6.07
N ILE A 22 4.68 -0.65 5.33
CA ILE A 22 4.12 -1.78 4.58
C ILE A 22 4.91 -3.03 4.99
N ASP A 23 4.24 -3.99 5.60
CA ASP A 23 4.78 -5.32 5.88
C ASP A 23 4.19 -6.33 4.89
N VAL A 24 4.98 -7.33 4.51
CA VAL A 24 4.57 -8.40 3.58
C VAL A 24 4.72 -9.74 4.29
N ASP A 25 3.62 -10.48 4.38
CA ASP A 25 3.53 -11.81 4.99
C ASP A 25 2.85 -12.78 4.02
N GLY A 26 3.66 -13.54 3.28
CA GLY A 26 3.16 -14.44 2.23
C GLY A 26 2.43 -13.68 1.12
N ASP A 27 1.14 -13.95 0.99
CA ASP A 27 0.19 -13.32 0.05
C ASP A 27 -0.55 -12.13 0.68
N LYS A 28 -0.17 -11.69 1.88
CA LYS A 28 -0.79 -10.54 2.55
C LYS A 28 0.15 -9.35 2.58
N VAL A 29 -0.40 -8.19 2.28
CA VAL A 29 0.22 -6.88 2.42
C VAL A 29 -0.48 -6.14 3.56
N ILE A 30 0.26 -5.85 4.62
CA ILE A 30 -0.22 -5.14 5.80
C ILE A 30 0.21 -3.68 5.69
N LEU A 31 -0.75 -2.79 5.53
CA LEU A 31 -0.54 -1.36 5.40
C LEU A 31 -0.83 -0.69 6.74
N ARG A 32 0.12 0.07 7.28
CA ARG A 32 -0.07 0.84 8.51
C ARG A 32 0.09 2.32 8.24
N ASP A 33 -0.87 3.13 8.68
CA ASP A 33 -0.78 4.58 8.56
C ASP A 33 0.08 5.21 9.67
N ILE A 34 0.17 6.54 9.71
CA ILE A 34 0.96 7.25 10.74
C ILE A 34 0.25 7.30 12.11
N MET A 35 -1.07 7.11 12.16
CA MET A 35 -1.85 7.11 13.40
C MET A 35 -1.92 5.71 14.05
N GLY A 36 -1.48 4.68 13.34
CA GLY A 36 -1.46 3.29 13.79
C GLY A 36 -2.59 2.43 13.24
N ASP A 37 -3.44 2.97 12.36
CA ASP A 37 -4.50 2.21 11.70
C ASP A 37 -3.91 1.23 10.69
N GLU A 38 -4.46 0.02 10.67
CA GLU A 38 -3.99 -1.08 9.82
C GLU A 38 -5.03 -1.53 8.82
N ARG A 39 -4.56 -1.87 7.61
CA ARG A 39 -5.36 -2.53 6.59
C ARG A 39 -4.57 -3.70 6.00
N ILE A 40 -5.17 -4.88 6.04
CA ILE A 40 -4.61 -6.09 5.43
C ILE A 40 -5.26 -6.30 4.07
N VAL A 41 -4.43 -6.50 3.04
CA VAL A 41 -4.86 -6.74 1.67
C VAL A 41 -4.21 -8.02 1.18
N GLU A 42 -5.01 -8.95 0.64
CA GLU A 42 -4.47 -10.13 -0.02
C GLU A 42 -4.02 -9.74 -1.45
N GLY A 43 -2.76 -9.98 -1.76
CA GLY A 43 -2.14 -9.55 -2.99
C GLY A 43 -0.63 -9.36 -2.86
N ARG A 44 -0.05 -8.64 -3.82
CA ARG A 44 1.40 -8.39 -3.88
C ARG A 44 1.70 -6.97 -4.34
N ILE A 45 2.84 -6.44 -3.88
CA ILE A 45 3.37 -5.17 -4.38
C ILE A 45 3.86 -5.37 -5.81
N LEU A 46 3.35 -4.56 -6.75
CA LEU A 46 3.82 -4.55 -8.13
C LEU A 46 4.89 -3.49 -8.38
N MET A 47 4.66 -2.28 -7.87
CA MET A 47 5.51 -1.13 -8.12
C MET A 47 5.51 -0.20 -6.91
N VAL A 48 6.65 0.42 -6.68
CA VAL A 48 6.82 1.55 -5.77
C VAL A 48 7.47 2.69 -6.52
N ASP A 49 6.80 3.85 -6.54
CA ASP A 49 7.35 5.11 -7.02
C ASP A 49 7.73 5.96 -5.80
N LEU A 50 9.03 6.04 -5.55
CA LEU A 50 9.60 6.75 -4.40
C LEU A 50 9.57 8.27 -4.58
N ALA A 51 9.54 8.78 -5.83
CA ALA A 51 9.52 10.21 -6.10
C ALA A 51 8.12 10.79 -5.88
N ASN A 52 7.08 10.03 -6.26
CA ASN A 52 5.68 10.44 -6.14
C ASN A 52 4.99 9.86 -4.90
N SER A 53 5.68 9.05 -4.10
CA SER A 53 5.13 8.40 -2.90
C SER A 53 3.89 7.54 -3.22
N ILE A 54 4.00 6.73 -4.26
CA ILE A 54 2.92 5.86 -4.76
C ILE A 54 3.35 4.40 -4.62
N VAL A 55 2.43 3.56 -4.16
CA VAL A 55 2.58 2.09 -4.18
C VAL A 55 1.39 1.51 -4.92
N LYS A 56 1.63 0.61 -5.88
CA LYS A 56 0.57 -0.14 -6.58
C LYS A 56 0.58 -1.59 -6.14
N LEU A 57 -0.59 -2.10 -5.74
CA LEU A 57 -0.81 -3.51 -5.41
C LEU A 57 -1.57 -4.21 -6.53
N SER A 58 -1.16 -5.45 -6.82
CA SER A 58 -2.00 -6.42 -7.51
C SER A 58 -2.79 -7.16 -6.44
N CYS A 59 -4.09 -6.87 -6.37
CA CYS A 59 -5.05 -7.48 -5.47
C CYS A 59 -6.42 -7.50 -6.15
N GLU A 60 -7.31 -8.41 -5.73
CA GLU A 60 -8.70 -8.46 -6.22
C GLU A 60 -9.62 -7.40 -5.59
#